data_AF-A0A5B7B838-F1
#
_entry.id   AF-A0A5B7B838-F1
#
_cell.length_a   1.000
_cell.length_b   1.000
_cell.length_c   1.000
_cell.angle_alpha   90.00
_cell.angle_beta   90.00
_cell.angle_gamma   90.00
#
_symmetry.space_group_name_H-M   'P 1'
#
loop_
_entity.id
_entity.type
_entity.pdbx_description
1 polymer ?
#
loop_
_entity_poly.entity_id
_entity_poly.type
_entity_poly.pdbx_seq_one_letter_code
_entity_poly.pdbx_strand_id
1 'polypeptide(L)'
;MHSATLKTPPLPQSYSCSIRLSKFTNSKPRWIQLKGKKENSRELFLKSLKCIHSSDSNIISPSFYPLKSNTRNPRYSSVSCSAVTVNVVDKLQSLVSEFKSLSEPIDRVKRLLHYATLLPPFDESARVQANRVMGCTTQVWLEARMDANGVMRFRADSDSEITKGFCSCLMWLLDGAAPEEVLEVKTVDLADMNVGLFGRAHSRVNTWHNVLICMHKRTKALVAERECKRPLPELFPSPAVTADDITGKGSYAEAQAKFLYPDNVKVKELFNVLKDKKIGIVAHYNVDPEVQGVLTAAQKLWPHIHISDSLVMADSAVKMAQCDCQFITVLGVDFMSENVHTILDQAGFRKVAVDRMSNEHIGCSLADVAANPAYINFLQAAATSPPSLHVIYINTSLETKAHAQDFVQQLHVLLLM
;
A
#
# COMPACT_ATOMS: atom_id res chain seq x y z
N MET A 1 27.04 1.51 68.81
CA MET A 1 26.41 0.21 68.50
C MET A 1 26.05 0.19 67.02
N HIS A 2 26.61 -0.81 66.34
CA HIS A 2 26.50 -1.29 64.95
C HIS A 2 26.07 -0.38 63.77
N SER A 3 27.03 -0.22 62.86
CA SER A 3 26.87 -0.06 61.41
C SER A 3 26.49 -1.42 60.79
N ALA A 4 25.54 -1.43 59.85
CA ALA A 4 25.25 -2.59 59.01
C ALA A 4 24.75 -2.16 57.62
N THR A 5 25.65 -2.35 56.66
CA THR A 5 25.50 -2.26 55.21
C THR A 5 24.57 -3.37 54.70
N LEU A 6 23.60 -3.01 53.84
CA LEU A 6 22.69 -3.95 53.19
C LEU A 6 23.43 -4.82 52.15
N LYS A 7 23.34 -6.14 52.33
CA LYS A 7 23.92 -7.19 51.49
C LYS A 7 23.08 -7.43 50.23
N THR A 8 23.75 -7.39 49.08
CA THR A 8 23.28 -7.95 47.79
C THR A 8 23.42 -9.47 47.76
N PRO A 9 22.45 -10.22 47.20
CA PRO A 9 22.58 -11.67 46.98
C PRO A 9 23.51 -12.01 45.78
N PRO A 10 24.10 -13.23 45.75
CA PRO A 10 25.23 -13.55 44.89
C PRO A 10 24.85 -13.97 43.45
N LEU A 11 25.73 -13.61 42.50
CA LEU A 11 25.74 -14.06 41.11
C LEU A 11 26.02 -15.58 41.02
N PRO A 12 25.32 -16.34 40.15
CA PRO A 12 25.71 -17.71 39.85
C PRO A 12 26.90 -17.77 38.89
N GLN A 13 27.72 -18.78 39.16
CA GLN A 13 29.05 -19.11 38.66
C GLN A 13 29.18 -19.20 37.14
N SER A 14 30.34 -18.75 36.66
CA SER A 14 30.84 -18.89 35.30
C SER A 14 31.03 -20.36 34.91
N TYR A 15 30.32 -20.81 33.87
CA TYR A 15 30.70 -22.02 33.14
C TYR A 15 31.68 -21.64 32.03
N SER A 16 32.94 -22.06 32.17
CA SER A 16 33.94 -21.99 31.11
C SER A 16 33.61 -23.03 30.03
N CYS A 17 33.29 -22.60 28.82
CA CYS A 17 33.23 -23.48 27.66
C CYS A 17 34.49 -23.29 26.81
N SER A 18 35.37 -24.28 26.84
CA SER A 18 36.63 -24.33 26.10
C SER A 18 36.38 -24.40 24.59
N ILE A 19 36.78 -23.36 23.85
CA ILE A 19 36.80 -23.37 22.39
C ILE A 19 37.93 -24.30 21.92
N ARG A 20 37.59 -25.49 21.43
CA ARG A 20 38.50 -26.36 20.68
C ARG A 20 38.48 -25.94 19.21
N LEU A 21 39.49 -25.21 18.75
CA LEU A 21 39.76 -25.03 17.33
C LEU A 21 40.34 -26.33 16.74
N SER A 22 39.52 -27.13 16.06
CA SER A 22 40.03 -28.17 15.15
C SER A 22 40.32 -27.57 13.78
N LYS A 23 41.61 -27.44 13.44
CA LYS A 23 42.08 -27.16 12.08
C LYS A 23 41.71 -28.34 11.18
N PHE A 24 40.78 -28.17 10.25
CA PHE A 24 40.59 -29.13 9.16
C PHE A 24 41.57 -28.82 8.03
N THR A 25 42.46 -29.78 7.77
CA THR A 25 43.43 -29.76 6.69
C THR A 25 42.76 -30.12 5.36
N ASN A 26 43.17 -29.38 4.33
CA ASN A 26 42.67 -29.40 2.96
C ASN A 26 43.03 -30.72 2.24
N SER A 27 42.04 -31.48 1.77
CA SER A 27 42.24 -32.58 0.80
C SER A 27 41.41 -32.31 -0.46
N LYS A 28 42.10 -32.06 -1.58
CA LYS A 28 41.51 -31.92 -2.92
C LYS A 28 40.91 -33.27 -3.38
N PRO A 29 39.77 -33.27 -4.08
CA PRO A 29 39.48 -34.31 -5.07
C PRO A 29 39.53 -33.79 -6.51
N ARG A 30 39.94 -34.73 -7.37
CA ARG A 30 40.18 -34.65 -8.82
C ARG A 30 38.94 -34.27 -9.62
N TRP A 31 39.16 -33.48 -10.66
CA TRP A 31 38.22 -33.22 -11.76
C TRP A 31 38.06 -34.46 -12.63
N ILE A 32 36.83 -34.91 -12.84
CA ILE A 32 36.43 -35.79 -13.94
C ILE A 32 35.57 -34.95 -14.88
N GLN A 33 36.03 -34.84 -16.12
CA GLN A 33 35.45 -34.01 -17.16
C GLN A 33 34.42 -34.86 -17.94
N LEU A 34 33.14 -34.50 -17.88
CA LEU A 34 32.11 -35.02 -18.78
C LEU A 34 31.56 -33.86 -19.62
N LYS A 35 31.86 -33.90 -20.91
CA LYS A 35 31.31 -33.00 -21.95
C LYS A 35 29.89 -33.45 -22.30
N GLY A 36 28.96 -32.50 -22.35
CA GLY A 36 27.60 -32.71 -22.87
C GLY A 36 26.89 -31.42 -23.26
N LYS A 37 26.93 -31.11 -24.56
CA LYS A 37 26.08 -30.26 -25.42
C LYS A 37 25.46 -28.95 -24.87
N LYS A 38 25.92 -27.84 -25.48
CA LYS A 38 25.19 -26.57 -25.65
C LYS A 38 24.02 -26.76 -26.62
N GLU A 39 22.84 -26.27 -26.25
CA GLU A 39 21.81 -25.87 -27.21
C GLU A 39 21.45 -24.40 -27.00
N ASN A 40 21.36 -23.70 -28.13
CA ASN A 40 21.28 -22.26 -28.29
C ASN A 40 19.86 -21.97 -28.79
N SER A 41 19.12 -21.05 -28.17
CA SER A 41 17.85 -20.55 -28.73
C SER A 41 17.68 -19.09 -28.33
N ARG A 42 18.25 -18.21 -29.15
CA ARG A 42 17.82 -16.82 -29.33
C ARG A 42 17.18 -16.69 -30.70
N GLU A 43 16.28 -15.73 -30.79
CA GLU A 43 15.52 -15.28 -31.97
C GLU A 43 14.25 -16.05 -32.29
N LEU A 44 13.12 -15.38 -32.08
CA LEU A 44 12.08 -15.12 -33.07
C LEU A 44 11.05 -14.20 -32.37
N PHE A 45 10.91 -12.95 -32.83
CA PHE A 45 9.65 -12.18 -32.96
C PHE A 45 9.95 -10.68 -33.17
N LEU A 46 10.34 -10.35 -34.40
CA LEU A 46 10.20 -9.01 -34.96
C LEU A 46 9.62 -9.16 -36.36
N LYS A 47 8.29 -9.04 -36.51
CA LYS A 47 7.64 -8.73 -37.79
C LYS A 47 6.43 -7.82 -37.57
N SER A 48 6.65 -6.54 -37.89
CA SER A 48 5.77 -5.62 -38.63
C SER A 48 4.36 -6.14 -38.96
N LEU A 49 3.34 -5.42 -38.51
CA LEU A 49 1.99 -5.46 -39.07
C LEU A 49 1.59 -4.08 -39.58
N LYS A 50 1.42 -4.01 -40.92
CA LYS A 50 0.82 -2.91 -41.67
C LYS A 50 -0.71 -3.01 -41.62
N CYS A 51 -1.34 -1.85 -41.70
CA CYS A 51 -2.78 -1.60 -41.68
C CYS A 51 -3.59 -2.39 -42.72
N ILE A 52 -4.81 -2.77 -42.33
CA ILE A 52 -5.93 -3.07 -43.24
C ILE A 52 -7.07 -2.11 -42.89
N HIS A 53 -7.54 -1.38 -43.89
CA HIS A 53 -8.76 -0.58 -43.88
C HIS A 53 -10.01 -1.49 -43.82
N SER A 54 -11.01 -1.12 -43.03
CA SER A 54 -12.41 -1.41 -43.28
C SER A 54 -13.30 -0.44 -42.48
N SER A 55 -14.43 -0.13 -43.07
CA SER A 55 -15.30 1.03 -42.94
C SER A 55 -16.28 1.01 -41.76
N ASP A 56 -16.72 2.23 -41.42
CA ASP A 56 -18.04 2.66 -40.92
C ASP A 56 -18.59 2.12 -39.60
N SER A 57 -18.60 3.00 -38.59
CA SER A 57 -19.83 3.33 -37.83
C SER A 57 -19.66 4.64 -37.06
N ASN A 58 -20.69 5.48 -37.13
CA ASN A 58 -20.75 6.85 -36.63
C ASN A 58 -20.49 6.94 -35.11
N ILE A 59 -19.44 7.67 -34.73
CA ILE A 59 -19.27 8.21 -33.37
C ILE A 59 -19.03 9.70 -33.52
N ILE A 60 -19.94 10.50 -32.94
CA ILE A 60 -19.84 11.95 -32.86
C ILE A 60 -18.76 12.27 -31.82
N SER A 61 -17.61 12.74 -32.29
CA SER A 61 -16.50 13.23 -31.44
C SER A 61 -16.74 14.69 -31.05
N PRO A 62 -16.52 15.11 -29.79
CA PRO A 62 -16.45 16.53 -29.45
C PRO A 62 -15.19 17.14 -30.06
N SER A 63 -15.34 18.23 -30.82
CA SER A 63 -14.25 18.88 -31.55
C SER A 63 -13.30 19.64 -30.62
N PHE A 64 -12.03 19.23 -30.58
CA PHE A 64 -10.92 20.00 -30.02
C PHE A 64 -10.20 20.72 -31.17
N TYR A 65 -10.18 22.06 -31.16
CA TYR A 65 -9.40 22.86 -32.11
C TYR A 65 -8.32 23.68 -31.40
N PRO A 66 -7.05 23.62 -31.84
CA PRO A 66 -6.03 24.60 -31.47
C PRO A 66 -6.02 25.78 -32.44
N LEU A 67 -6.14 27.02 -31.92
CA LEU A 67 -6.07 28.25 -32.69
C LEU A 67 -4.65 28.47 -33.25
N LYS A 68 -4.53 28.63 -34.58
CA LYS A 68 -3.39 29.29 -35.24
C LYS A 68 -3.88 30.54 -35.97
N SER A 69 -3.18 31.64 -35.75
CA SER A 69 -3.42 32.94 -36.38
C SER A 69 -3.00 32.96 -37.84
N ASN A 70 -3.88 33.37 -38.77
CA ASN A 70 -3.46 34.21 -39.88
C ASN A 70 -4.61 34.98 -40.54
N THR A 71 -4.28 36.19 -40.98
CA THR A 71 -5.11 37.25 -41.57
C THR A 71 -5.73 36.90 -42.93
N ARG A 72 -7.03 37.19 -43.12
CA ARG A 72 -7.65 37.92 -44.27
C ARG A 72 -9.19 37.84 -44.23
N ASN A 73 -9.86 39.00 -44.30
CA ASN A 73 -11.31 39.13 -44.51
C ASN A 73 -11.71 38.64 -45.92
N PRO A 74 -12.91 38.04 -46.08
CA PRO A 74 -14.05 38.86 -46.52
C PRO A 74 -15.38 38.56 -45.82
N ARG A 75 -16.27 39.55 -45.88
CA ARG A 75 -17.59 39.65 -45.26
C ARG A 75 -18.56 38.57 -45.75
N TYR A 76 -19.26 37.89 -44.84
CA TYR A 76 -20.65 37.43 -45.04
C TYR A 76 -21.35 37.14 -43.70
N SER A 77 -22.54 37.73 -43.56
CA SER A 77 -23.68 37.46 -42.69
C SER A 77 -23.48 36.89 -41.28
N SER A 78 -23.80 37.73 -40.29
CA SER A 78 -23.85 37.43 -38.85
C SER A 78 -24.88 36.35 -38.51
N VAL A 79 -24.42 35.13 -38.24
CA VAL A 79 -25.10 34.19 -37.36
C VAL A 79 -24.41 34.33 -36.00
N SER A 80 -25.12 34.89 -35.02
CA SER A 80 -24.65 34.88 -33.62
C SER A 80 -24.74 33.45 -33.10
N CYS A 81 -23.63 32.72 -33.18
CA CYS A 81 -23.46 31.49 -32.43
C CYS A 81 -23.05 31.89 -31.00
N SER A 82 -24.00 31.84 -30.07
CA SER A 82 -23.69 31.85 -28.64
C SER A 82 -22.78 30.66 -28.36
N ALA A 83 -21.51 30.93 -28.05
CA ALA A 83 -20.57 29.91 -27.61
C ALA A 83 -21.14 29.27 -26.33
N VAL A 84 -21.54 28.00 -26.42
CA VAL A 84 -21.96 27.23 -25.25
C VAL A 84 -20.73 27.10 -24.36
N THR A 85 -20.72 27.83 -23.25
CA THR A 85 -19.75 27.62 -22.17
C THR A 85 -20.08 26.27 -21.55
N VAL A 86 -19.38 25.22 -21.98
CA VAL A 86 -19.54 23.87 -21.42
C VAL A 86 -19.11 23.91 -19.95
N ASN A 87 -20.03 23.61 -19.04
CA ASN A 87 -19.80 23.64 -17.59
C ASN A 87 -18.95 22.44 -17.15
N VAL A 88 -18.22 22.55 -16.03
CA VAL A 88 -17.45 21.45 -15.40
C VAL A 88 -18.32 20.21 -15.18
N VAL A 89 -19.58 20.38 -14.79
CA VAL A 89 -20.52 19.26 -14.59
C VAL A 89 -20.76 18.48 -15.88
N ASP A 90 -20.95 19.17 -17.01
CA ASP A 90 -21.16 18.53 -18.31
C ASP A 90 -19.90 17.79 -18.79
N LYS A 91 -18.73 18.41 -18.58
CA LYS A 91 -17.44 17.77 -18.88
C LYS A 91 -17.25 16.49 -18.06
N LEU A 92 -17.55 16.56 -16.76
CA LEU A 92 -17.46 15.42 -15.84
C LEU A 92 -18.36 14.27 -16.30
N GLN A 93 -19.62 14.56 -16.61
CA GLN A 93 -20.57 13.57 -17.12
C GLN A 93 -20.12 12.95 -18.45
N SER A 94 -19.60 13.77 -19.38
CA SER A 94 -19.07 13.29 -20.65
C SER A 94 -17.89 12.32 -20.44
N LEU A 95 -16.94 12.70 -19.59
CA LEU A 95 -15.75 11.89 -19.30
C LEU A 95 -16.12 10.56 -18.64
N VAL A 96 -16.99 10.60 -17.63
CA VAL A 96 -17.47 9.41 -16.92
C VAL A 96 -18.25 8.49 -17.87
N SER A 97 -19.17 9.04 -18.67
CA SER A 97 -19.94 8.26 -19.65
C SER A 97 -19.04 7.59 -20.67
N GLU A 98 -17.99 8.28 -21.13
CA GLU A 98 -17.02 7.72 -22.06
C GLU A 98 -16.27 6.54 -21.45
N PHE A 99 -15.67 6.69 -20.27
CA PHE A 99 -14.96 5.58 -19.61
C PHE A 99 -15.87 4.43 -19.19
N LYS A 100 -17.15 4.71 -18.89
CA LYS A 100 -18.17 3.71 -18.58
C LYS A 100 -18.59 2.89 -19.79
N SER A 101 -18.58 3.49 -21.00
CA SER A 101 -18.87 2.76 -22.24
C SER A 101 -17.77 1.77 -22.67
N LEU A 102 -16.56 1.91 -22.11
CA LEU A 102 -15.42 1.04 -22.38
C LEU A 102 -15.44 -0.14 -21.40
N SER A 103 -16.03 -1.27 -21.81
CA SER A 103 -16.14 -2.47 -20.96
C SER A 103 -14.80 -3.15 -20.71
N GLU A 104 -13.91 -3.16 -21.72
CA GLU A 104 -12.63 -3.86 -21.63
C GLU A 104 -11.56 -2.98 -20.95
N PRO A 105 -10.88 -3.46 -19.89
CA PRO A 105 -9.82 -2.71 -19.20
C PRO A 105 -8.71 -2.20 -20.13
N ILE A 106 -8.36 -3.01 -21.14
CA ILE A 106 -7.35 -2.65 -22.12
C ILE A 106 -7.76 -1.44 -22.97
N ASP A 107 -9.04 -1.29 -23.29
CA ASP A 107 -9.51 -0.17 -24.09
C ASP A 107 -9.53 1.13 -23.29
N ARG A 108 -9.76 1.03 -21.97
CA ARG A 108 -9.63 2.17 -21.04
C ARG A 108 -8.19 2.65 -20.94
N VAL A 109 -7.21 1.73 -20.93
CA VAL A 109 -5.79 2.11 -21.00
C VAL A 109 -5.43 2.69 -22.36
N LYS A 110 -5.88 2.11 -23.48
CA LYS A 110 -5.67 2.71 -24.81
C LYS A 110 -6.22 4.13 -24.87
N ARG A 111 -7.40 4.37 -24.29
CA ARG A 111 -8.01 5.69 -24.21
C ARG A 111 -7.17 6.66 -23.38
N LEU A 112 -6.63 6.24 -22.23
CA LEU A 112 -5.69 7.06 -21.46
C LEU A 112 -4.41 7.38 -22.22
N LEU A 113 -3.83 6.41 -22.92
CA LEU A 113 -2.64 6.62 -23.74
C LEU A 113 -2.93 7.62 -24.87
N HIS A 114 -4.13 7.58 -25.45
CA HIS A 114 -4.56 8.61 -26.39
C HIS A 114 -4.62 9.99 -25.73
N TYR A 115 -5.23 10.11 -24.56
CA TYR A 115 -5.26 11.41 -23.85
C TYR A 115 -3.87 11.89 -23.41
N ALA A 116 -2.93 10.99 -23.13
CA ALA A 116 -1.56 11.35 -22.82
C ALA A 116 -0.91 12.12 -23.97
N THR A 117 -1.23 11.79 -25.23
CA THR A 117 -0.70 12.53 -26.40
C THR A 117 -1.34 13.91 -26.59
N LEU A 118 -2.50 14.15 -25.97
CA LEU A 118 -3.18 15.45 -25.98
C LEU A 118 -2.70 16.37 -24.86
N LEU A 119 -1.95 15.85 -23.89
CA LEU A 119 -1.45 16.63 -22.76
C LEU A 119 -0.47 17.71 -23.28
N PRO A 120 -0.70 19.00 -23.00
CA PRO A 120 0.20 20.06 -23.42
C PRO A 120 1.62 19.85 -22.85
N PRO A 121 2.68 20.26 -23.58
CA PRO A 121 4.05 20.17 -23.08
C PRO A 121 4.20 20.91 -21.74
N PHE A 122 4.91 20.27 -20.81
CA PHE A 122 5.22 20.83 -19.51
C PHE A 122 6.58 21.51 -19.54
N ASP A 123 6.70 22.66 -18.88
CA ASP A 123 7.96 23.40 -18.83
C ASP A 123 8.94 22.68 -17.90
N GLU A 124 10.14 22.39 -18.39
CA GLU A 124 11.22 21.77 -17.59
C GLU A 124 11.59 22.64 -16.38
N SER A 125 11.47 23.96 -16.49
CA SER A 125 11.71 24.88 -15.36
C SER A 125 10.72 24.67 -14.21
N ALA A 126 9.53 24.15 -14.51
CA ALA A 126 8.48 23.86 -13.55
C ALA A 126 8.60 22.45 -12.93
N ARG A 127 9.55 21.60 -13.38
CA ARG A 127 9.83 20.28 -12.80
C ARG A 127 10.65 20.36 -11.50
N VAL A 128 10.18 21.17 -10.56
CA VAL A 128 10.80 21.38 -9.25
C VAL A 128 10.12 20.58 -8.15
N GLN A 129 10.82 20.36 -7.04
CA GLN A 129 10.29 19.63 -5.89
C GLN A 129 8.98 20.24 -5.35
N ALA A 130 8.86 21.57 -5.38
CA ALA A 130 7.65 22.28 -4.94
C ALA A 130 6.40 21.93 -5.76
N ASN A 131 6.58 21.51 -7.01
CA ASN A 131 5.49 21.13 -7.90
C ASN A 131 5.17 19.63 -7.85
N ARG A 132 5.83 18.84 -7.01
CA ARG A 132 5.59 17.39 -6.92
C ARG A 132 4.22 17.06 -6.32
N VAL A 133 3.58 16.06 -6.89
CA VAL A 133 2.40 15.41 -6.28
C VAL A 133 2.88 14.20 -5.49
N MET A 134 2.58 14.18 -4.19
CA MET A 134 2.98 13.10 -3.29
C MET A 134 1.93 11.98 -3.30
N GLY A 135 2.35 10.75 -2.98
CA GLY A 135 1.47 9.58 -2.88
C GLY A 135 1.23 8.82 -4.18
N CYS A 136 1.71 9.33 -5.32
CA CYS A 136 1.72 8.60 -6.59
C CYS A 136 2.88 7.60 -6.62
N THR A 137 2.66 6.41 -7.19
CA THR A 137 3.73 5.44 -7.46
C THR A 137 4.70 5.95 -8.53
N THR A 138 4.16 6.69 -9.49
CA THR A 138 4.86 7.39 -10.56
C THR A 138 5.17 8.82 -10.15
N GLN A 139 6.19 9.39 -10.77
CA GLN A 139 6.55 10.77 -10.55
C GLN A 139 5.55 11.68 -11.27
N VAL A 140 4.95 12.62 -10.53
CA VAL A 140 4.00 13.59 -11.09
C VAL A 140 4.35 14.99 -10.64
N TRP A 141 4.34 15.93 -11.57
CA TRP A 141 4.43 17.35 -11.32
C TRP A 141 3.11 18.00 -11.72
N LEU A 142 2.64 18.89 -10.87
CA LEU A 142 1.46 19.72 -11.09
C LEU A 142 1.91 21.16 -10.84
N GLU A 143 1.48 22.08 -11.67
CA GLU A 143 1.54 23.51 -11.47
C GLU A 143 0.10 24.01 -11.46
N ALA A 144 -0.21 24.88 -10.49
CA ALA A 144 -1.52 25.51 -10.36
C ALA A 144 -1.32 27.00 -10.18
N ARG A 145 -2.06 27.80 -10.94
CA ARG A 145 -2.07 29.26 -10.87
C ARG A 145 -3.51 29.72 -10.97
N MET A 146 -3.80 30.91 -10.46
CA MET A 146 -5.08 31.58 -10.73
C MET A 146 -4.79 32.76 -11.65
N ASP A 147 -5.55 32.89 -12.73
CA ASP A 147 -5.34 33.97 -13.70
C ASP A 147 -6.03 35.28 -13.29
N ALA A 148 -5.85 36.32 -14.12
CA ALA A 148 -6.43 37.64 -13.85
C ALA A 148 -7.97 37.67 -13.87
N ASN A 149 -8.61 36.67 -14.50
CA ASN A 149 -10.07 36.54 -14.52
C ASN A 149 -10.58 35.78 -13.28
N GLY A 150 -9.68 35.31 -12.41
CA GLY A 150 -10.01 34.55 -11.22
C GLY A 150 -10.32 33.08 -11.48
N VAL A 151 -9.99 32.54 -12.66
CA VAL A 151 -10.15 31.11 -12.96
C VAL A 151 -8.84 30.35 -12.75
N MET A 152 -8.96 29.07 -12.47
CA MET A 152 -7.83 28.18 -12.22
C MET A 152 -7.14 27.76 -13.51
N ARG A 153 -5.81 27.76 -13.49
CA ARG A 153 -4.95 27.29 -14.57
C ARG A 153 -4.05 26.18 -14.07
N PHE A 154 -4.09 25.04 -14.72
CA PHE A 154 -3.31 23.86 -14.36
C PHE A 154 -2.40 23.41 -15.49
N ARG A 155 -1.22 22.93 -15.11
CA ARG A 155 -0.32 22.18 -15.99
C ARG A 155 0.19 20.98 -15.22
N ALA A 156 0.27 19.82 -15.85
CA ALA A 156 0.78 18.63 -15.18
C ALA A 156 1.59 17.77 -16.13
N ASP A 157 2.47 16.96 -15.56
CA ASP A 157 3.26 15.98 -16.29
C ASP A 157 3.66 14.81 -15.39
N SER A 158 4.05 13.69 -16.00
CA SER A 158 4.48 12.49 -15.30
C SER A 158 5.54 11.71 -16.06
N ASP A 159 6.32 10.89 -15.37
CA ASP A 159 7.22 9.91 -15.99
C ASP A 159 6.49 8.67 -16.56
N SER A 160 5.18 8.55 -16.35
CA SER A 160 4.35 7.44 -16.82
C SER A 160 3.27 7.91 -17.80
N GLU A 161 3.20 7.28 -18.98
CA GLU A 161 2.21 7.60 -20.02
C GLU A 161 0.75 7.38 -19.55
N ILE A 162 0.48 6.35 -18.76
CA ILE A 162 -0.86 6.13 -18.19
C ILE A 162 -1.21 7.28 -17.23
N THR A 163 -0.24 7.72 -16.43
CA THR A 163 -0.43 8.83 -15.50
C THR A 163 -0.62 10.15 -16.23
N LYS A 164 0.13 10.40 -17.32
CA LYS A 164 -0.11 11.54 -18.22
C LYS A 164 -1.51 11.52 -18.79
N GLY A 165 -2.04 10.36 -19.16
CA GLY A 165 -3.43 10.18 -19.57
C GLY A 165 -4.41 10.68 -18.51
N PHE A 166 -4.22 10.28 -17.25
CA PHE A 166 -5.04 10.76 -16.14
C PHE A 166 -4.90 12.28 -15.92
N CYS A 167 -3.67 12.80 -15.96
CA CYS A 167 -3.43 14.24 -15.87
C CYS A 167 -4.18 15.00 -16.98
N SER A 168 -4.14 14.50 -18.21
CA SER A 168 -4.82 15.10 -19.37
C SER A 168 -6.33 15.19 -19.18
N CYS A 169 -6.96 14.12 -18.69
CA CYS A 169 -8.38 14.13 -18.34
C CYS A 169 -8.71 15.21 -17.30
N LEU A 170 -7.90 15.32 -16.24
CA LEU A 170 -8.10 16.32 -15.18
C LEU A 170 -7.84 17.74 -15.67
N MET A 171 -6.84 17.97 -16.54
CA MET A 171 -6.61 19.26 -17.19
C MET A 171 -7.82 19.66 -18.02
N TRP A 172 -8.33 18.75 -18.85
CA TRP A 172 -9.49 19.04 -19.69
C TRP A 172 -10.74 19.39 -18.87
N LEU A 173 -10.94 18.66 -17.76
CA LEU A 173 -12.05 18.86 -16.85
C LEU A 173 -11.97 20.21 -16.12
N LEU A 174 -10.81 20.54 -15.53
CA LEU A 174 -10.68 21.58 -14.50
C LEU A 174 -9.89 22.83 -14.94
N ASP A 175 -9.10 22.79 -16.02
CA ASP A 175 -8.40 23.98 -16.50
C ASP A 175 -9.42 25.01 -17.04
N GLY A 176 -9.30 26.25 -16.54
CA GLY A 176 -10.22 27.35 -16.84
C GLY A 176 -11.49 27.37 -15.97
N ALA A 177 -11.65 26.44 -15.02
CA ALA A 177 -12.80 26.43 -14.11
C ALA A 177 -12.64 27.45 -12.97
N ALA A 178 -13.77 27.90 -12.40
CA ALA A 178 -13.75 28.70 -11.18
C ALA A 178 -13.25 27.86 -9.99
N PRO A 179 -12.58 28.47 -8.98
CA PRO A 179 -12.10 27.74 -7.82
C PRO A 179 -13.17 26.93 -7.10
N GLU A 180 -14.40 27.44 -7.03
CA GLU A 180 -15.55 26.78 -6.42
C GLU A 180 -15.91 25.50 -7.18
N GLU A 181 -15.99 25.56 -8.51
CA GLU A 181 -16.27 24.40 -9.36
C GLU A 181 -15.18 23.34 -9.25
N VAL A 182 -13.90 23.74 -9.14
CA VAL A 182 -12.80 22.79 -8.91
C VAL A 182 -12.97 22.05 -7.59
N LEU A 183 -13.41 22.73 -6.53
CA LEU A 183 -13.57 22.14 -5.20
C LEU A 183 -14.85 21.32 -5.04
N GLU A 184 -15.83 21.50 -5.93
CA GLU A 184 -17.07 20.73 -5.94
C GLU A 184 -16.91 19.31 -6.51
N VAL A 185 -15.93 19.09 -7.41
CA VAL A 185 -15.67 17.76 -7.99
C VAL A 185 -15.14 16.82 -6.91
N LYS A 186 -15.87 15.74 -6.61
CA LYS A 186 -15.45 14.76 -5.61
C LYS A 186 -14.75 13.60 -6.26
N THR A 187 -13.90 12.94 -5.48
CA THR A 187 -13.19 11.74 -5.93
C THR A 187 -14.16 10.62 -6.29
N VAL A 188 -15.33 10.55 -5.64
CA VAL A 188 -16.35 9.53 -5.96
C VAL A 188 -16.93 9.71 -7.36
N ASP A 189 -16.97 10.95 -7.87
CA ASP A 189 -17.56 11.25 -9.16
C ASP A 189 -16.70 10.75 -10.33
N LEU A 190 -15.40 10.52 -10.09
CA LEU A 190 -14.44 10.04 -11.08
C LEU A 190 -14.07 8.55 -10.89
N ALA A 191 -14.79 7.82 -10.02
CA ALA A 191 -14.51 6.40 -9.74
C ALA A 191 -14.55 5.53 -11.01
N ASP A 192 -15.44 5.86 -11.95
CA ASP A 192 -15.60 5.21 -13.24
C ASP A 192 -14.43 5.48 -14.23
N MET A 193 -13.38 6.21 -13.84
CA MET A 193 -12.14 6.33 -14.62
C MET A 193 -11.10 5.23 -14.32
N ASN A 194 -11.32 4.39 -13.31
CA ASN A 194 -10.35 3.39 -12.86
C ASN A 194 -10.09 2.27 -13.88
N VAL A 195 -8.91 2.22 -14.47
CA VAL A 195 -8.63 1.32 -15.61
C VAL A 195 -8.38 -0.17 -15.30
N GLY A 196 -8.59 -0.62 -14.05
CA GLY A 196 -8.75 -2.04 -13.69
C GLY A 196 -7.61 -3.01 -14.04
N LEU A 197 -6.46 -2.53 -14.51
CA LEU A 197 -5.44 -3.35 -15.18
C LEU A 197 -4.42 -4.03 -14.25
N PHE A 198 -4.75 -4.20 -12.97
CA PHE A 198 -4.06 -5.12 -12.08
C PHE A 198 -5.12 -5.93 -11.33
N GLY A 199 -5.24 -7.20 -11.71
CA GLY A 199 -6.20 -8.13 -11.13
C GLY A 199 -6.20 -8.07 -9.60
N ARG A 200 -7.40 -8.01 -9.01
CA ARG A 200 -7.62 -8.04 -7.55
C ARG A 200 -6.65 -7.17 -6.75
N ALA A 201 -6.63 -5.88 -7.03
CA ALA A 201 -6.19 -4.92 -6.05
C ALA A 201 -7.18 -3.77 -6.05
N HIS A 202 -7.84 -3.56 -4.91
CA HIS A 202 -8.16 -2.22 -4.44
C HIS A 202 -6.83 -1.48 -4.30
N SER A 203 -6.19 -1.16 -5.44
CA SER A 203 -4.82 -0.66 -5.49
C SER A 203 -4.83 0.61 -4.66
N ARG A 204 -4.13 0.52 -3.54
CA ARG A 204 -3.99 1.61 -2.59
C ARG A 204 -3.52 2.80 -3.40
N VAL A 205 -4.44 3.77 -3.54
CA VAL A 205 -4.24 5.08 -4.16
C VAL A 205 -4.19 5.08 -5.70
N ASN A 206 -5.33 5.41 -6.33
CA ASN A 206 -5.37 5.71 -7.76
C ASN A 206 -4.56 6.98 -8.07
N THR A 207 -3.72 6.96 -9.10
CA THR A 207 -2.87 8.11 -9.44
C THR A 207 -3.66 9.40 -9.70
N TRP A 208 -4.81 9.31 -10.38
CA TRP A 208 -5.69 10.46 -10.61
C TRP A 208 -6.27 11.03 -9.31
N HIS A 209 -6.49 10.20 -8.30
CA HIS A 209 -7.04 10.63 -7.01
C HIS A 209 -6.08 11.59 -6.32
N ASN A 210 -4.80 11.26 -6.23
CA ASN A 210 -3.79 12.14 -5.64
C ASN A 210 -3.63 13.45 -6.41
N VAL A 211 -3.69 13.38 -7.75
CA VAL A 211 -3.59 14.57 -8.60
C VAL A 211 -4.77 15.51 -8.33
N LEU A 212 -5.99 15.00 -8.27
CA LEU A 212 -7.18 15.78 -7.94
C LEU A 212 -7.09 16.39 -6.53
N ILE A 213 -6.70 15.60 -5.52
CA ILE A 213 -6.50 16.13 -4.16
C ILE A 213 -5.44 17.23 -4.13
N CYS A 214 -4.35 17.07 -4.89
CA CYS A 214 -3.33 18.10 -5.01
C CYS A 214 -3.87 19.37 -5.70
N MET A 215 -4.71 19.24 -6.73
CA MET A 215 -5.42 20.36 -7.35
C MET A 215 -6.27 21.10 -6.32
N HIS A 216 -7.14 20.38 -5.58
CA HIS A 216 -7.97 21.00 -4.54
C HIS A 216 -7.13 21.76 -3.51
N LYS A 217 -6.04 21.15 -3.04
CA LYS A 217 -5.16 21.77 -2.04
C LYS A 217 -4.54 23.07 -2.58
N ARG A 218 -4.05 23.07 -3.81
CA ARG A 218 -3.46 24.26 -4.43
C ARG A 218 -4.50 25.33 -4.75
N THR A 219 -5.70 24.93 -5.18
CA THR A 219 -6.84 25.84 -5.37
C THR A 219 -7.19 26.53 -4.06
N LYS A 220 -7.33 25.78 -2.95
CA LYS A 220 -7.59 26.37 -1.62
C LYS A 220 -6.50 27.36 -1.20
N ALA A 221 -5.23 27.04 -1.45
CA ALA A 221 -4.12 27.94 -1.14
C ALA A 221 -4.21 29.24 -1.95
N LEU A 222 -4.47 29.16 -3.25
CA LEU A 222 -4.61 30.32 -4.14
C LEU A 222 -5.84 31.18 -3.81
N VAL A 223 -6.97 30.56 -3.43
CA VAL A 223 -8.16 31.28 -2.94
C VAL A 223 -7.86 32.01 -1.63
N ALA A 224 -7.16 31.36 -0.69
CA ALA A 224 -6.77 31.98 0.57
C ALA A 224 -5.85 33.19 0.32
N GLU A 225 -4.84 33.04 -0.53
CA GLU A 225 -3.94 34.13 -0.96
C GLU A 225 -4.72 35.31 -1.56
N ARG A 226 -5.72 35.04 -2.42
CA ARG A 226 -6.61 36.06 -3.01
C ARG A 226 -7.40 36.83 -1.96
N GLU A 227 -7.92 36.13 -0.96
CA GLU A 227 -8.74 36.73 0.11
C GLU A 227 -7.90 37.44 1.19
N CYS A 228 -6.58 37.61 1.01
CA CYS A 228 -5.64 38.10 2.02
C CYS A 228 -5.68 37.31 3.35
N LYS A 229 -6.31 36.15 3.35
CA LYS A 229 -6.19 35.16 4.42
C LYS A 229 -4.95 34.37 4.06
N ARG A 230 -3.79 34.68 4.65
CA ARG A 230 -2.64 33.76 4.51
C ARG A 230 -3.17 32.34 4.76
N PRO A 231 -3.00 31.38 3.83
CA PRO A 231 -3.44 30.03 4.09
C PRO A 231 -2.77 29.65 5.41
N LEU A 232 -3.59 29.49 6.46
CA LEU A 232 -3.13 28.92 7.72
C LEU A 232 -2.37 27.67 7.29
N PRO A 233 -1.07 27.54 7.60
CA PRO A 233 -0.34 26.34 7.26
C PRO A 233 -1.21 25.19 7.74
N GLU A 234 -1.67 24.37 6.79
CA GLU A 234 -2.57 23.26 7.07
C GLU A 234 -1.94 22.54 8.26
N LEU A 235 -2.58 22.64 9.44
CA LEU A 235 -1.98 22.10 10.65
C LEU A 235 -1.65 20.66 10.31
N PHE A 236 -0.39 20.27 10.53
CA PHE A 236 0.06 18.92 10.24
C PHE A 236 -1.00 17.98 10.80
N PRO A 237 -1.66 17.14 9.96
CA PRO A 237 -2.80 16.39 10.40
C PRO A 237 -2.35 15.49 11.54
N SER A 238 -2.82 15.82 12.74
CA SER A 238 -2.27 15.30 13.98
C SER A 238 -3.39 14.95 14.95
N PRO A 239 -3.27 13.85 15.69
CA PRO A 239 -4.12 13.61 16.83
C PRO A 239 -3.77 14.60 17.95
N ALA A 240 -4.78 15.31 18.45
CA ALA A 240 -4.71 16.09 19.66
C ALA A 240 -5.19 15.20 20.82
N VAL A 241 -4.24 14.79 21.67
CA VAL A 241 -4.51 14.00 22.87
C VAL A 241 -4.78 14.96 24.03
N THR A 242 -5.96 14.83 24.64
CA THR A 242 -6.33 15.51 25.89
C THR A 242 -6.42 14.48 27.01
N ALA A 243 -6.67 14.91 28.25
CA ALA A 243 -6.84 13.99 29.38
C ALA A 243 -8.03 13.03 29.16
N ASP A 244 -9.06 13.47 28.43
CA ASP A 244 -10.33 12.77 28.32
C ASP A 244 -10.60 12.20 26.92
N ASP A 245 -9.94 12.72 25.87
CA ASP A 245 -10.25 12.37 24.48
C ASP A 245 -9.05 12.54 23.53
N ILE A 246 -9.06 11.77 22.43
CA ILE A 246 -8.12 11.86 21.32
C ILE A 246 -8.90 12.34 20.09
N THR A 247 -8.67 13.59 19.67
CA THR A 247 -9.35 14.20 18.52
C THR A 247 -8.41 14.33 17.34
N GLY A 248 -8.81 13.86 16.17
CA GLY A 248 -8.05 14.09 14.94
C GLY A 248 -8.19 15.53 14.47
N LYS A 249 -7.08 16.22 14.17
CA LYS A 249 -7.11 17.49 13.45
C LYS A 249 -6.76 17.26 11.99
N GLY A 250 -7.71 17.52 11.10
CA GLY A 250 -7.55 17.35 9.65
C GLY A 250 -7.96 15.96 9.19
N SER A 251 -8.34 15.86 7.92
CA SER A 251 -9.04 14.70 7.34
C SER A 251 -8.34 13.36 7.57
N TYR A 252 -7.01 13.33 7.52
CA TYR A 252 -6.22 12.12 7.76
C TYR A 252 -6.27 11.67 9.23
N ALA A 253 -6.04 12.59 10.17
CA ALA A 253 -6.07 12.27 11.60
C ALA A 253 -7.48 11.98 12.09
N GLU A 254 -8.50 12.64 11.52
CA GLU A 254 -9.92 12.35 11.80
C GLU A 254 -10.32 10.96 11.31
N ALA A 255 -9.86 10.54 10.13
CA ALA A 255 -10.08 9.18 9.63
C ALA A 255 -9.40 8.14 10.53
N GLN A 256 -8.18 8.40 11.00
CA GLN A 256 -7.48 7.51 11.93
C GLN A 256 -8.12 7.48 13.33
N ALA A 257 -8.63 8.60 13.82
CA ALA A 257 -9.31 8.67 15.11
C ALA A 257 -10.58 7.79 15.14
N LYS A 258 -11.22 7.54 14.00
CA LYS A 258 -12.35 6.60 13.92
C LYS A 258 -11.96 5.18 14.31
N PHE A 259 -10.72 4.76 14.07
CA PHE A 259 -10.26 3.41 14.46
C PHE A 259 -10.14 3.26 15.99
N LEU A 260 -10.00 4.36 16.73
CA LEU A 260 -9.99 4.33 18.20
C LEU A 260 -11.38 4.01 18.78
N TYR A 261 -12.44 4.26 18.00
CA TYR A 261 -13.83 4.08 18.39
C TYR A 261 -14.55 3.15 17.40
N PRO A 262 -14.22 1.84 17.41
CA PRO A 262 -14.83 0.87 16.50
C PRO A 262 -16.33 0.69 16.76
N ASP A 263 -17.04 0.19 15.76
CA ASP A 263 -18.47 -0.12 15.86
C ASP A 263 -18.73 -1.17 16.96
N ASN A 264 -19.50 -0.78 17.96
CA ASN A 264 -19.89 -1.63 19.09
C ASN A 264 -20.67 -2.89 18.67
N VAL A 265 -21.39 -2.86 17.55
CA VAL A 265 -22.10 -4.04 17.03
C VAL A 265 -21.08 -5.08 16.58
N LYS A 266 -20.08 -4.67 15.79
CA LYS A 266 -19.01 -5.56 15.32
C LYS A 266 -18.17 -6.12 16.46
N VAL A 267 -17.81 -5.27 17.43
CA VAL A 267 -17.04 -5.69 18.62
C VAL A 267 -17.80 -6.77 19.41
N LYS A 268 -19.13 -6.62 19.58
CA LYS A 268 -19.96 -7.61 20.28
C LYS A 268 -20.10 -8.92 19.50
N GLU A 269 -20.26 -8.83 18.18
CA GLU A 269 -20.32 -10.02 17.32
C GLU A 269 -19.03 -10.84 17.41
N LEU A 270 -17.87 -10.17 17.29
CA LEU A 270 -16.57 -10.78 17.48
C LEU A 270 -16.45 -11.42 18.87
N PHE A 271 -16.80 -10.69 19.93
CA PHE A 271 -16.78 -11.19 21.29
C PHE A 271 -17.57 -12.49 21.46
N ASN A 272 -18.80 -12.56 20.92
CA ASN A 272 -19.64 -13.75 21.03
C ASN A 272 -18.98 -14.97 20.38
N VAL A 273 -18.42 -14.80 19.16
CA VAL A 273 -17.72 -15.88 18.45
C VAL A 273 -16.50 -16.36 19.23
N LEU A 274 -15.68 -15.43 19.75
CA LEU A 274 -14.47 -15.78 20.51
C LEU A 274 -14.80 -16.52 21.80
N LYS A 275 -15.84 -16.08 22.51
CA LYS A 275 -16.29 -16.71 23.75
C LYS A 275 -16.87 -18.10 23.49
N ASP A 276 -17.80 -18.22 22.55
CA ASP A 276 -18.52 -19.47 22.28
C ASP A 276 -17.57 -20.58 21.81
N LYS A 277 -16.58 -20.22 21.00
CA LYS A 277 -15.56 -21.16 20.47
C LYS A 277 -14.30 -21.23 21.32
N LYS A 278 -14.21 -20.49 22.42
CA LYS A 278 -13.03 -20.40 23.31
C LYS A 278 -11.74 -20.09 22.53
N ILE A 279 -11.77 -19.07 21.69
CA ILE A 279 -10.65 -18.66 20.84
C ILE A 279 -9.84 -17.57 21.55
N GLY A 280 -8.53 -17.78 21.68
CA GLY A 280 -7.58 -16.72 22.03
C GLY A 280 -7.03 -16.04 20.77
N ILE A 281 -6.77 -14.73 20.83
CA ILE A 281 -6.14 -13.98 19.74
C ILE A 281 -4.80 -13.45 20.20
N VAL A 282 -3.75 -13.75 19.44
CA VAL A 282 -2.45 -13.07 19.56
C VAL A 282 -2.16 -12.32 18.27
N ALA A 283 -1.88 -11.03 18.37
CA ALA A 283 -1.70 -10.14 17.23
C ALA A 283 -0.38 -9.38 17.31
N HIS A 284 0.27 -9.16 16.16
CA HIS A 284 1.45 -8.33 16.07
C HIS A 284 1.10 -6.84 15.99
N TYR A 285 1.98 -5.95 16.48
CA TYR A 285 1.81 -4.49 16.33
C TYR A 285 1.78 -3.98 14.88
N ASN A 286 2.12 -4.83 13.91
CA ASN A 286 2.12 -4.48 12.49
C ASN A 286 0.75 -4.69 11.83
N VAL A 287 -0.23 -5.22 12.58
CA VAL A 287 -1.61 -5.38 12.10
C VAL A 287 -2.24 -4.01 11.88
N ASP A 288 -3.18 -3.91 10.94
CA ASP A 288 -3.83 -2.65 10.57
C ASP A 288 -4.46 -1.91 11.78
N PRO A 289 -4.33 -0.57 11.87
CA PRO A 289 -4.89 0.21 12.98
C PRO A 289 -6.39 0.01 13.21
N GLU A 290 -7.17 -0.23 12.16
CA GLU A 290 -8.61 -0.52 12.26
C GLU A 290 -8.85 -1.82 13.06
N VAL A 291 -8.11 -2.87 12.70
CA VAL A 291 -8.18 -4.16 13.37
C VAL A 291 -7.66 -4.04 14.82
N GLN A 292 -6.58 -3.29 15.05
CA GLN A 292 -6.08 -3.05 16.40
C GLN A 292 -7.14 -2.36 17.28
N GLY A 293 -7.86 -1.38 16.72
CA GLY A 293 -8.96 -0.71 17.39
C GLY A 293 -10.06 -1.68 17.84
N VAL A 294 -10.54 -2.51 16.92
CA VAL A 294 -11.56 -3.54 17.19
C VAL A 294 -11.08 -4.54 18.25
N LEU A 295 -9.86 -5.05 18.13
CA LEU A 295 -9.29 -6.01 19.08
C LEU A 295 -9.12 -5.42 20.48
N THR A 296 -8.65 -4.16 20.56
CA THR A 296 -8.47 -3.46 21.85
C THR A 296 -9.82 -3.22 22.52
N ALA A 297 -10.86 -2.88 21.75
CA ALA A 297 -12.22 -2.77 22.28
C ALA A 297 -12.77 -4.12 22.74
N ALA A 298 -12.57 -5.18 21.94
CA ALA A 298 -12.99 -6.54 22.27
C ALA A 298 -12.25 -7.12 23.49
N GLN A 299 -10.99 -6.73 23.71
CA GLN A 299 -10.18 -7.18 24.85
C GLN A 299 -10.83 -6.83 26.20
N LYS A 300 -11.59 -5.72 26.27
CA LYS A 300 -12.34 -5.32 27.47
C LYS A 300 -13.45 -6.32 27.83
N LEU A 301 -13.96 -7.07 26.84
CA LEU A 301 -15.01 -8.07 27.02
C LEU A 301 -14.43 -9.49 27.10
N TRP A 302 -13.38 -9.78 26.32
CA TRP A 302 -12.70 -11.07 26.25
C TRP A 302 -11.21 -10.91 26.58
N PRO A 303 -10.75 -11.36 27.76
CA PRO A 303 -9.38 -11.10 28.22
C PRO A 303 -8.31 -11.89 27.45
N HIS A 304 -8.70 -12.87 26.64
CA HIS A 304 -7.78 -13.71 25.84
C HIS A 304 -7.46 -13.09 24.47
N ILE A 305 -7.28 -11.77 24.43
CA ILE A 305 -6.79 -11.03 23.27
C ILE A 305 -5.52 -10.32 23.68
N HIS A 306 -4.45 -10.46 22.92
CA HIS A 306 -3.16 -9.82 23.22
C HIS A 306 -2.48 -9.29 21.97
N ILE A 307 -2.19 -7.99 21.94
CA ILE A 307 -1.43 -7.34 20.87
C ILE A 307 -0.01 -7.12 21.41
N SER A 308 1.00 -7.72 20.78
CA SER A 308 2.38 -7.65 21.25
C SER A 308 3.42 -7.90 20.16
N ASP A 309 4.70 -7.80 20.53
CA ASP A 309 5.78 -8.28 19.68
C ASP A 309 5.74 -9.80 19.56
N SER A 310 6.26 -10.33 18.44
CA SER A 310 6.40 -11.74 18.14
C SER A 310 6.98 -12.60 19.28
N LEU A 311 7.91 -12.06 20.05
CA LEU A 311 8.53 -12.74 21.19
C LEU A 311 7.53 -13.04 22.31
N VAL A 312 6.60 -12.12 22.57
CA VAL A 312 5.64 -12.18 23.67
C VAL A 312 4.35 -12.90 23.28
N MET A 313 4.06 -12.99 21.97
CA MET A 313 2.85 -13.63 21.45
C MET A 313 2.76 -15.10 21.90
N ALA A 314 3.86 -15.84 21.82
CA ALA A 314 3.90 -17.25 22.18
C ALA A 314 3.62 -17.49 23.68
N ASP A 315 4.27 -16.72 24.56
CA ASP A 315 4.02 -16.79 26.01
C ASP A 315 2.57 -16.42 26.36
N SER A 316 2.00 -15.45 25.64
CA SER A 316 0.60 -15.05 25.82
C SER A 316 -0.35 -16.15 25.39
N ALA A 317 -0.07 -16.83 24.27
CA ALA A 317 -0.84 -17.97 23.81
C ALA A 317 -0.83 -19.13 24.82
N VAL A 318 0.32 -19.42 25.45
CA VAL A 318 0.41 -20.44 26.50
C VAL A 318 -0.47 -20.07 27.69
N LYS A 319 -0.48 -18.81 28.12
CA LYS A 319 -1.38 -18.35 29.20
C LYS A 319 -2.85 -18.49 28.81
N MET A 320 -3.20 -18.20 27.56
CA MET A 320 -4.57 -18.39 27.06
C MET A 320 -4.96 -19.87 27.06
N ALA A 321 -4.07 -20.77 26.63
CA ALA A 321 -4.28 -22.21 26.67
C ALA A 321 -4.47 -22.74 28.11
N GLN A 322 -3.73 -22.19 29.09
CA GLN A 322 -3.93 -22.49 30.51
C GLN A 322 -5.32 -22.06 31.03
N CYS A 323 -5.92 -21.04 30.39
CA CYS A 323 -7.26 -20.55 30.69
C CYS A 323 -8.37 -21.20 29.83
N ASP A 324 -8.15 -22.43 29.33
CA ASP A 324 -9.14 -23.22 28.59
C ASP A 324 -9.50 -22.67 27.19
N CYS A 325 -8.63 -21.86 26.58
CA CYS A 325 -8.72 -21.59 25.15
C CYS A 325 -8.39 -22.86 24.34
N GLN A 326 -9.28 -23.24 23.42
CA GLN A 326 -9.12 -24.42 22.57
C GLN A 326 -8.46 -24.11 21.24
N PHE A 327 -8.56 -22.85 20.81
CA PHE A 327 -8.02 -22.35 19.55
C PHE A 327 -7.23 -21.07 19.82
N ILE A 328 -6.12 -20.89 19.13
CA ILE A 328 -5.33 -19.66 19.14
C ILE A 328 -5.23 -19.14 17.71
N THR A 329 -5.82 -17.99 17.45
CA THR A 329 -5.69 -17.29 16.17
C THR A 329 -4.53 -16.31 16.23
N VAL A 330 -3.62 -16.43 15.26
CA VAL A 330 -2.42 -15.62 15.15
C VAL A 330 -2.60 -14.59 14.03
N LEU A 331 -2.63 -13.32 14.40
CA LEU A 331 -2.68 -12.19 13.47
C LEU A 331 -1.26 -11.66 13.25
N GLY A 332 -0.60 -12.25 12.26
CA GLY A 332 0.78 -11.95 11.90
C GLY A 332 1.18 -12.68 10.63
N VAL A 333 2.48 -12.72 10.37
CA VAL A 333 3.06 -13.49 9.26
C VAL A 333 3.23 -14.96 9.64
N ASP A 334 3.38 -15.84 8.64
CA ASP A 334 3.34 -17.30 8.83
C ASP A 334 4.31 -17.81 9.91
N PHE A 335 5.56 -17.32 9.93
CA PHE A 335 6.55 -17.75 10.92
C PHE A 335 6.18 -17.42 12.38
N MET A 336 5.33 -16.42 12.60
CA MET A 336 4.84 -16.08 13.95
C MET A 336 3.86 -17.16 14.43
N SER A 337 3.04 -17.69 13.51
CA SER A 337 2.10 -18.77 13.79
C SER A 337 2.83 -20.08 14.07
N GLU A 338 3.86 -20.40 13.29
CA GLU A 338 4.77 -21.53 13.54
C GLU A 338 5.42 -21.45 14.93
N ASN A 339 5.88 -20.25 15.31
CA ASN A 339 6.50 -20.02 16.61
C ASN A 339 5.50 -20.24 17.75
N VAL A 340 4.29 -19.69 17.65
CA VAL A 340 3.23 -19.88 18.65
C VAL A 340 2.88 -21.36 18.81
N HIS A 341 2.69 -22.08 17.70
CA HIS A 341 2.43 -23.52 17.72
C HIS A 341 3.55 -24.31 18.40
N THR A 342 4.79 -24.05 18.02
CA THR A 342 5.98 -24.70 18.60
C THR A 342 6.03 -24.54 20.12
N ILE A 343 5.80 -23.33 20.62
CA ILE A 343 5.90 -23.03 22.05
C ILE A 343 4.71 -23.66 22.81
N LEU A 344 3.51 -23.69 22.22
CA LEU A 344 2.37 -24.40 22.80
C LEU A 344 2.65 -25.91 22.94
N ASP A 345 3.24 -26.54 21.92
CA ASP A 345 3.63 -27.94 21.97
C ASP A 345 4.67 -28.23 23.05
N GLN A 346 5.68 -27.36 23.16
CA GLN A 346 6.71 -27.44 24.20
C GLN A 346 6.14 -27.27 25.61
N ALA A 347 5.13 -26.42 25.76
CA ALA A 347 4.40 -26.22 27.00
C ALA A 347 3.37 -27.34 27.31
N GLY A 348 3.22 -28.34 26.43
CA GLY A 348 2.33 -29.49 26.62
C GLY A 348 0.91 -29.30 26.09
N PHE A 349 0.62 -28.21 25.38
CA PHE A 349 -0.71 -27.86 24.86
C PHE A 349 -0.95 -28.32 23.41
N ARG A 350 -0.53 -29.54 23.07
CA ARG A 350 -0.60 -30.09 21.69
C ARG A 350 -2.00 -30.22 21.10
N LYS A 351 -3.04 -30.11 21.93
CA LYS A 351 -4.45 -30.20 21.51
C LYS A 351 -5.04 -28.84 21.12
N VAL A 352 -4.36 -27.75 21.46
CA VAL A 352 -4.81 -26.40 21.14
C VAL A 352 -4.47 -26.12 19.69
N ALA A 353 -5.48 -25.90 18.86
CA ALA A 353 -5.27 -25.63 17.45
C ALA A 353 -4.75 -24.20 17.26
N VAL A 354 -3.78 -24.01 16.35
CA VAL A 354 -3.26 -22.70 15.98
C VAL A 354 -3.67 -22.36 14.55
N ASP A 355 -4.42 -21.28 14.42
CA ASP A 355 -4.93 -20.79 13.16
C ASP A 355 -4.20 -19.51 12.73
N ARG A 356 -3.97 -19.38 11.43
CA ARG A 356 -3.44 -18.15 10.82
C ARG A 356 -4.46 -17.48 9.91
N MET A 357 -4.31 -16.18 9.71
CA MET A 357 -5.24 -15.37 8.90
C MET A 357 -4.93 -15.40 7.39
N SER A 358 -4.71 -16.59 6.82
CA SER A 358 -4.52 -16.76 5.37
C SER A 358 -5.06 -18.11 4.90
N ASN A 359 -5.69 -18.09 3.72
CA ASN A 359 -6.21 -19.26 3.02
C ASN A 359 -5.19 -19.87 2.04
N GLU A 360 -4.07 -19.19 1.77
CA GLU A 360 -3.02 -19.67 0.86
C GLU A 360 -2.10 -20.65 1.56
N HIS A 361 -1.72 -21.78 0.95
CA HIS A 361 -0.75 -22.69 1.57
C HIS A 361 0.58 -21.99 1.87
N ILE A 362 1.19 -22.33 3.00
CA ILE A 362 2.54 -21.85 3.33
C ILE A 362 3.47 -22.41 2.26
N GLY A 363 4.00 -21.52 1.41
CA GLY A 363 4.75 -21.92 0.22
C GLY A 363 6.13 -22.51 0.52
N CYS A 364 6.78 -22.06 1.58
CA CYS A 364 8.05 -22.61 2.10
C CYS A 364 8.26 -22.14 3.55
N SER A 365 8.84 -23.00 4.39
CA SER A 365 9.12 -22.63 5.79
C SER A 365 10.28 -21.63 5.84
N LEU A 366 10.36 -20.87 6.95
CA LEU A 366 11.55 -20.05 7.20
C LEU A 366 12.82 -20.91 7.26
N ALA A 367 12.71 -22.17 7.68
CA ALA A 367 13.81 -23.12 7.69
C ALA A 367 14.28 -23.49 6.28
N ASP A 368 13.35 -23.75 5.36
CA ASP A 368 13.67 -24.07 3.96
C ASP A 368 14.32 -22.88 3.25
N VAL A 369 13.83 -21.67 3.53
CA VAL A 369 14.42 -20.43 2.99
C VAL A 369 15.81 -20.19 3.56
N ALA A 370 16.00 -20.35 4.87
CA ALA A 370 17.30 -20.17 5.52
C ALA A 370 18.33 -21.25 5.12
N ALA A 371 17.87 -22.46 4.78
CA ALA A 371 18.69 -23.54 4.25
C ALA A 371 18.94 -23.44 2.73
N ASN A 372 18.34 -22.45 2.05
CA ASN A 372 18.45 -22.32 0.61
C ASN A 372 19.90 -21.99 0.19
N PRO A 373 20.50 -22.72 -0.76
CA PRO A 373 21.85 -22.44 -1.27
C PRO A 373 22.04 -20.99 -1.73
N ALA A 374 21.00 -20.33 -2.23
CA ALA A 374 21.06 -18.92 -2.61
C ALA A 374 21.38 -18.00 -1.43
N TYR A 375 20.79 -18.25 -0.26
CA TYR A 375 21.03 -17.47 0.95
C TYR A 375 22.46 -17.71 1.48
N ILE A 376 22.92 -18.95 1.46
CA ILE A 376 24.30 -19.30 1.84
C ILE A 376 25.32 -18.63 0.91
N ASN A 377 25.08 -18.64 -0.41
CA ASN A 377 25.95 -17.97 -1.37
C ASN A 377 26.00 -16.45 -1.15
N PHE A 378 24.86 -15.84 -0.78
CA PHE A 378 24.81 -14.43 -0.41
C PHE A 378 25.67 -14.13 0.82
N LEU A 379 25.54 -14.93 1.89
CA LEU A 379 26.37 -14.78 3.10
C LEU A 379 27.86 -14.95 2.80
N GLN A 380 28.22 -15.91 1.95
CA GLN A 380 29.60 -16.13 1.51
C GLN A 380 30.14 -14.93 0.73
N ALA A 381 29.37 -14.36 -0.20
CA ALA A 381 29.76 -13.16 -0.93
C ALA A 381 29.92 -11.97 0.01
N ALA A 382 28.98 -11.75 0.93
CA ALA A 382 29.04 -10.65 1.88
C ALA A 382 30.21 -10.77 2.88
N ALA A 383 30.62 -11.99 3.24
CA ALA A 383 31.79 -12.25 4.09
C ALA A 383 33.12 -11.83 3.45
N THR A 384 33.17 -11.63 2.13
CA THR A 384 34.39 -11.15 1.45
C THR A 384 34.66 -9.66 1.61
N SER A 385 33.71 -8.89 2.15
CA SER A 385 33.83 -7.44 2.36
C SER A 385 34.22 -7.13 3.82
N PRO A 386 35.46 -6.69 4.09
CA PRO A 386 35.88 -6.30 5.45
C PRO A 386 35.46 -4.85 5.78
N PRO A 387 35.04 -4.55 7.02
CA PRO A 387 34.76 -5.49 8.11
C PRO A 387 33.33 -6.05 8.01
N SER A 388 33.19 -7.38 7.93
CA SER A 388 31.88 -8.04 7.98
C SER A 388 31.74 -8.88 9.24
N LEU A 389 30.63 -8.68 9.96
CA LEU A 389 30.17 -9.51 11.06
C LEU A 389 28.72 -9.86 10.78
N HIS A 390 28.46 -11.13 10.49
CA HIS A 390 27.10 -11.64 10.24
C HIS A 390 26.49 -12.09 11.57
N VAL A 391 25.48 -11.37 12.05
CA VAL A 391 24.69 -11.75 13.23
C VAL A 391 23.36 -12.30 12.73
N ILE A 392 23.17 -13.61 12.83
CA ILE A 392 21.90 -14.27 12.51
C ILE A 392 21.22 -14.63 13.83
N TYR A 393 20.08 -14.02 14.09
CA TYR A 393 19.27 -14.27 15.28
C TYR A 393 18.01 -15.03 14.90
N ILE A 394 17.81 -16.20 15.49
CA ILE A 394 16.62 -17.03 15.28
C ILE A 394 16.10 -17.46 16.65
N ASN A 395 14.89 -17.04 17.00
CA ASN A 395 14.27 -17.30 18.30
C ASN A 395 14.02 -18.77 18.61
N THR A 396 13.82 -19.59 17.59
CA THR A 396 13.49 -21.01 17.69
C THR A 396 14.21 -21.78 16.60
N SER A 397 14.60 -23.03 16.86
CA SER A 397 15.42 -23.79 15.91
C SER A 397 14.67 -23.95 14.58
N LEU A 398 15.42 -23.89 13.47
CA LEU A 398 14.84 -24.00 12.12
C LEU A 398 14.12 -25.34 11.92
N GLU A 399 14.69 -26.45 12.41
CA GLU A 399 14.07 -27.77 12.33
C GLU A 399 12.71 -27.80 13.06
N THR A 400 12.62 -27.16 14.23
CA THR A 400 11.37 -27.10 14.98
C THR A 400 10.29 -26.28 14.25
N LYS A 401 10.68 -25.20 13.58
CA LYS A 401 9.76 -24.40 12.76
C LYS A 401 9.24 -25.17 11.55
N ALA A 402 10.11 -25.90 10.86
CA ALA A 402 9.74 -26.73 9.73
C ALA A 402 8.66 -27.77 10.12
N HIS A 403 8.82 -28.43 11.26
CA HIS A 403 7.83 -29.38 11.76
C HIS A 403 6.50 -28.73 12.14
N ALA A 404 6.52 -27.52 12.72
CA ALA A 404 5.29 -26.82 13.11
C ALA A 404 4.45 -26.39 11.89
N GLN A 405 5.07 -26.11 10.75
CA GLN A 405 4.36 -25.70 9.53
C GLN A 405 3.28 -26.71 9.10
N ASP A 406 3.54 -28.02 9.24
CA ASP A 406 2.62 -29.07 8.81
C ASP A 406 1.30 -29.11 9.63
N PHE A 407 1.28 -28.46 10.79
CA PHE A 407 0.17 -28.52 11.75
C PHE A 407 -0.60 -27.21 11.91
N VAL A 408 -0.09 -26.09 11.39
CA VAL A 408 -0.80 -24.80 11.42
C VAL A 408 -1.98 -24.86 10.44
N GLN A 409 -3.20 -24.77 10.97
CA GLN A 409 -4.40 -24.87 10.15
C GLN A 409 -4.68 -23.56 9.41
N GLN A 410 -5.27 -23.70 8.22
CA GLN A 410 -5.74 -22.58 7.43
C GLN A 410 -7.14 -22.20 7.89
N LEU A 411 -7.33 -20.96 8.33
CA LEU A 411 -8.66 -20.48 8.62
C LEU A 411 -9.40 -20.21 7.29
N HIS A 412 -10.36 -21.09 6.95
CA HIS A 412 -11.38 -20.76 5.95
C HIS A 412 -12.30 -19.69 6.55
N VAL A 413 -11.91 -18.43 6.35
CA VAL A 413 -12.77 -17.23 6.35
C VAL A 413 -14.04 -17.36 7.21
N LEU A 414 -13.88 -17.23 8.52
CA LEU A 414 -14.99 -16.95 9.45
C LEU A 414 -14.88 -15.55 10.05
N LEU A 415 -14.12 -14.68 9.38
CA LEU A 415 -13.77 -13.32 9.76
C LEU A 415 -13.82 -12.37 8.54
N LEU A 416 -14.79 -12.56 7.64
CA LEU A 416 -15.21 -11.46 6.76
C LEU A 416 -16.08 -10.52 7.61
N MET A 417 -15.43 -9.65 8.36
CA MET A 417 -16.00 -8.42 8.91
C MET A 417 -15.58 -7.20 8.09
#